data_AF-A0A963DAG9-F1
#
_entry.id   AF-A0A963DAG9-F1
#
_cell.length_a   1.000
_cell.length_b   1.000
_cell.length_c   1.000
_cell.angle_alpha   90.00
_cell.angle_beta   90.00
_cell.angle_gamma   90.00
#
_symmetry.space_group_name_H-M   'P 1'
#
loop_
_entity.id
_entity.type
_entity.pdbx_description
1 polymer ?
#
loop_
_entity_poly.entity_id
_entity_poly.type
_entity_poly.pdbx_seq_one_letter_code
_entity_poly.pdbx_strand_id
1 'polypeptide(L)'
;MSEKKSTGKKRETSWPERTSYKGHTIVITAARTPDVAAKARSATEGQTLQIAIDGQPLEVLQIEPRRFESIRMPYRSYESPLDIARDVIDFDPAFRSR
;
A
#
# COMPACT_ATOMS: atom_id res chain seq x y z
N MET A 1 -26.35 -11.70 30.46
CA MET A 1 -25.04 -11.12 30.10
C MET A 1 -24.89 -11.24 28.59
N SER A 2 -25.15 -10.17 27.85
CA SER A 2 -25.05 -10.20 26.38
C SER A 2 -23.80 -9.43 25.98
N GLU A 3 -22.74 -10.18 25.65
CA GLU A 3 -21.53 -9.64 25.03
C GLU A 3 -21.91 -9.02 23.68
N LYS A 4 -22.02 -7.71 23.65
CA LYS A 4 -22.06 -6.96 22.39
C LYS A 4 -20.66 -7.03 21.80
N LYS A 5 -20.44 -8.01 20.90
CA LYS A 5 -19.32 -8.03 19.96
C LYS A 5 -19.28 -6.69 19.23
N SER A 6 -18.28 -5.88 19.58
CA SER A 6 -17.92 -4.67 18.85
C SER A 6 -17.51 -5.05 17.43
N THR A 7 -18.45 -4.99 16.48
CA THR A 7 -18.14 -5.01 15.05
C THR A 7 -17.47 -3.68 14.72
N GLY A 8 -16.13 -3.67 14.86
CA GLY A 8 -15.28 -2.61 14.39
C GLY A 8 -15.60 -2.35 12.92
N LYS A 9 -16.13 -1.16 12.64
CA LYS A 9 -16.42 -0.62 11.32
C LYS A 9 -15.13 -0.72 10.47
N LYS A 10 -14.98 -1.79 9.68
CA LYS A 10 -13.92 -1.88 8.67
C LYS A 10 -14.17 -0.71 7.72
N ARG A 11 -13.30 0.30 7.75
CA ARG A 11 -13.24 1.28 6.67
C ARG A 11 -12.95 0.47 5.41
N GLU A 12 -13.86 0.46 4.44
CA GLU A 12 -13.67 -0.16 3.13
C GLU A 12 -12.50 0.54 2.44
N THR A 13 -11.28 0.05 2.66
CA THR A 13 -10.26 0.17 1.63
C THR A 13 -10.78 -0.64 0.45
N SER A 14 -11.04 0.01 -0.68
CA SER A 14 -11.56 -0.60 -1.92
C SER A 14 -10.57 -1.57 -2.59
N TRP A 15 -9.49 -1.94 -1.91
CA TRP A 15 -8.39 -2.74 -2.44
C TRP A 15 -8.38 -4.12 -1.78
N PRO A 16 -8.14 -5.19 -2.56
CA PRO A 16 -8.02 -6.53 -1.99
C PRO A 16 -6.79 -6.59 -1.06
N GLU A 17 -6.96 -7.15 0.14
CA GLU A 17 -5.86 -7.38 1.10
C GLU A 17 -4.77 -8.29 0.49
N ARG A 18 -5.15 -9.17 -0.44
CA ARG A 18 -4.25 -10.09 -1.16
C ARG A 18 -4.75 -10.37 -2.57
N THR A 19 -3.85 -10.38 -3.54
CA THR A 19 -4.13 -10.72 -4.94
C THR A 19 -2.88 -11.32 -5.62
N SER A 20 -2.99 -11.68 -6.90
CA SER A 20 -1.87 -12.16 -7.71
C SER A 20 -1.80 -11.46 -9.05
N TYR A 21 -0.58 -11.28 -9.58
CA TYR A 21 -0.33 -10.67 -10.88
C TYR A 21 0.92 -11.28 -11.51
N LYS A 22 0.82 -11.79 -12.75
CA LYS A 22 1.93 -12.43 -13.49
C LYS A 22 2.74 -13.46 -12.68
N GLY A 23 2.06 -14.28 -11.88
CA GLY A 23 2.71 -15.30 -11.05
C GLY A 23 3.28 -14.78 -9.71
N HIS A 24 3.22 -13.48 -9.45
CA HIS A 24 3.60 -12.89 -8.17
C HIS A 24 2.40 -12.74 -7.24
N THR A 25 2.60 -12.99 -5.96
CA THR A 25 1.62 -12.69 -4.90
C THR A 25 1.79 -11.26 -4.43
N ILE A 26 0.71 -10.48 -4.43
CA ILE A 26 0.69 -9.12 -3.91
C ILE A 26 -0.15 -9.11 -2.62
N VAL A 27 0.40 -8.59 -1.53
CA VAL A 27 -0.30 -8.39 -0.26
C VAL A 27 -0.29 -6.91 0.07
N ILE A 28 -1.45 -6.33 0.33
CA ILE A 28 -1.60 -4.91 0.68
C ILE A 28 -2.03 -4.84 2.14
N THR A 29 -1.16 -4.31 2.98
CA THR A 29 -1.42 -4.08 4.39
C THR A 29 -1.42 -2.58 4.63
N ALA A 30 -2.57 -2.02 5.02
CA ALA A 30 -2.60 -0.65 5.50
C ALA A 30 -1.81 -0.61 6.82
N ALA A 31 -0.60 -0.03 6.79
CA ALA A 31 0.13 0.20 8.02
C ALA A 31 -0.67 1.25 8.81
N ARG A 32 -1.25 0.83 9.94
CA ARG A 32 -1.60 1.79 10.98
C ARG A 32 -0.29 2.18 11.62
N THR A 33 0.38 3.19 11.10
CA THR A 33 1.45 3.84 11.84
C THR A 33 0.79 4.77 12.85
N PRO A 34 0.77 4.46 14.17
CA PRO A 34 0.72 5.54 15.13
C PRO A 34 2.05 6.30 14.98
N ASP A 35 1.96 7.62 14.89
CA ASP A 35 3.07 8.54 15.18
C ASP A 35 4.25 8.73 14.20
N VAL A 36 4.17 8.32 12.93
CA VAL A 36 5.11 8.90 11.92
C VAL A 36 4.65 10.31 11.50
N ALA A 37 3.40 10.68 11.80
CA ALA A 37 2.85 12.03 11.63
C ALA A 37 3.57 13.12 12.44
N ALA A 38 4.36 12.76 13.46
CA ALA A 38 5.03 13.75 14.31
C ALA A 38 6.24 14.45 13.66
N LYS A 39 6.79 13.93 12.55
CA LYS A 39 7.99 14.50 11.89
C LYS A 39 7.73 15.18 10.54
N ALA A 40 6.53 15.06 9.98
CA ALA A 40 6.12 15.78 8.77
C ALA A 40 5.39 17.09 9.15
N ARG A 41 6.11 18.04 9.74
CA ARG A 41 5.59 19.41 9.98
C ARG A 41 5.53 20.21 8.68
N SER A 42 4.64 19.83 7.76
CA SER A 42 4.04 20.69 6.74
C SER A 42 2.99 19.92 5.94
N ALA A 43 1.72 20.08 6.33
CA ALA A 43 0.55 20.12 5.44
C ALA A 43 0.43 19.09 4.28
N THR A 44 0.60 17.79 4.53
CA THR A 44 -0.15 16.72 3.82
C THR A 44 -0.01 15.44 4.63
N GLU A 45 -1.05 15.03 5.36
CA GLU A 45 -1.03 13.80 6.16
C GLU A 45 -1.00 12.58 5.24
N GLY A 46 0.18 12.24 4.73
CA GLY A 46 0.36 11.07 3.89
C GLY A 46 0.31 9.79 4.72
N GLN A 47 -0.49 8.81 4.30
CA GLN A 47 -0.54 7.50 4.93
C GLN A 47 0.47 6.56 4.25
N THR A 48 1.37 5.94 5.02
CA THR A 48 2.22 4.87 4.50
C THR A 48 1.40 3.58 4.36
N LEU A 49 1.46 2.96 3.18
CA LEU A 49 0.95 1.63 2.90
C LEU A 49 2.12 0.66 2.77
N GLN A 50 2.01 -0.49 3.43
CA GLN A 50 2.96 -1.59 3.25
C GLN A 50 2.39 -2.56 2.23
N ILE A 51 3.05 -2.63 1.07
CA ILE A 51 2.78 -3.66 0.07
C ILE A 51 3.87 -4.71 0.17
N ALA A 52 3.56 -5.98 -0.07
CA ALA A 52 4.55 -7.02 -0.25
C ALA A 52 4.31 -7.75 -1.57
N ILE A 53 5.38 -7.93 -2.36
CA ILE A 53 5.38 -8.70 -3.61
C ILE A 53 6.23 -9.95 -3.36
N ASP A 54 5.63 -11.13 -3.40
CA ASP A 54 6.26 -12.40 -3.02
C ASP A 54 6.94 -12.36 -1.64
N GLY A 55 6.35 -11.59 -0.71
CA GLY A 55 6.89 -11.38 0.64
C GLY A 55 8.00 -10.33 0.73
N GLN A 56 8.47 -9.76 -0.38
CA GLN A 56 9.40 -8.64 -0.37
C GLN A 56 8.65 -7.32 -0.15
N PRO A 57 9.01 -6.53 0.88
CA PRO A 57 8.30 -5.29 1.20
C PRO A 57 8.55 -4.21 0.15
N LEU A 58 7.49 -3.46 -0.14
CA LEU A 58 7.43 -2.29 -0.99
C LEU A 58 6.76 -1.16 -0.20
N GLU A 59 7.52 -0.11 0.06
CA GLU A 59 7.00 1.09 0.71
C GLU A 59 6.25 1.95 -0.30
N VAL A 60 5.02 2.29 0.05
CA VAL A 60 4.14 3.17 -0.72
C VAL A 60 3.65 4.30 0.18
N LEU A 61 3.76 5.52 -0.31
CA LEU A 61 3.24 6.70 0.36
C LEU A 61 1.97 7.15 -0.35
N GLN A 62 0.87 7.25 0.39
CA GLN A 62 -0.30 7.97 -0.08
C GLN A 62 -0.11 9.44 0.23
N ILE A 63 0.00 10.29 -0.76
CA ILE A 63 0.19 11.74 -0.56
C ILE A 63 -1.14 12.51 -0.59
N GLU A 64 -2.13 12.02 -1.34
CA GLU A 64 -3.49 12.59 -1.41
C GLU A 64 -4.52 11.44 -1.51
N PRO A 65 -5.83 11.70 -1.34
CA PRO A 65 -6.85 10.72 -1.69
C PRO A 65 -6.65 10.23 -3.13
N ARG A 66 -6.45 8.92 -3.31
CA ARG A 66 -6.16 8.29 -4.62
C ARG A 66 -4.87 8.80 -5.30
N ARG A 67 -3.88 9.25 -4.53
CA ARG A 67 -2.55 9.55 -5.09
C ARG A 67 -1.48 8.87 -4.27
N PHE A 68 -0.81 7.92 -4.91
CA PHE A 68 0.19 7.06 -4.30
C PHE A 68 1.53 7.17 -5.03
N GLU A 69 2.62 7.10 -4.29
CA GLU A 69 3.98 7.13 -4.81
C GLU A 69 4.82 6.03 -4.16
N SER A 70 5.86 5.58 -4.87
CA SER A 70 6.81 4.61 -4.33
C SER A 70 8.23 5.00 -4.70
N ILE A 71 9.15 4.77 -3.77
CA ILE A 71 10.60 4.99 -3.99
C ILE A 71 11.12 4.11 -5.12
N ARG A 72 10.54 2.92 -5.34
CA ARG A 72 10.94 2.02 -6.43
C ARG A 72 10.51 2.50 -7.81
N MET A 73 9.47 3.34 -7.88
CA MET A 73 8.95 3.92 -9.12
C MET A 73 8.97 5.45 -9.02
N PRO A 74 10.17 6.07 -9.05
CA PRO A 74 10.29 7.51 -8.88
C PRO A 74 9.61 8.27 -10.03
N TYR A 75 9.12 9.47 -9.72
CA TYR A 75 8.46 10.40 -10.67
C TYR A 75 7.13 9.91 -11.26
N ARG A 76 6.51 8.88 -10.66
CA ARG A 76 5.18 8.41 -11.03
C ARG A 76 4.23 8.52 -9.84
N SER A 77 3.07 9.11 -10.08
CA SER A 77 1.95 9.06 -9.15
C SER A 77 0.91 8.08 -9.69
N TYR A 78 0.31 7.30 -8.78
CA TYR A 78 -0.63 6.23 -9.10
C TYR A 78 -1.96 6.48 -8.42
N GLU A 79 -3.05 6.04 -9.05
CA GLU A 79 -4.39 6.10 -8.45
C GLU A 79 -4.69 4.94 -7.50
N SER A 80 -3.88 3.88 -7.57
CA SER A 80 -4.00 2.69 -6.75
C SER A 80 -2.64 2.19 -6.28
N PRO A 81 -2.50 1.75 -5.01
CA PRO A 81 -1.32 1.01 -4.54
C PRO A 81 -1.10 -0.28 -5.35
N LEU A 82 -2.17 -0.87 -5.90
CA LEU A 82 -2.07 -2.08 -6.71
C LEU A 82 -1.36 -1.81 -8.04
N ASP A 83 -1.57 -0.63 -8.63
CA ASP A 83 -0.93 -0.27 -9.90
C ASP A 83 0.56 -0.03 -9.72
N ILE A 84 0.99 0.49 -8.55
CA ILE A 84 2.41 0.52 -8.18
C ILE A 84 2.99 -0.90 -8.18
N ALA A 85 2.32 -1.84 -7.51
CA ALA A 85 2.82 -3.21 -7.41
C ALA A 85 2.94 -3.89 -8.78
N ARG A 86 1.98 -3.66 -9.68
CA ARG A 86 2.01 -4.15 -11.06
C ARG A 86 3.15 -3.54 -11.87
N ASP A 87 3.33 -2.22 -11.77
CA ASP A 87 4.42 -1.52 -12.45
C ASP A 87 5.80 -1.98 -11.94
N VAL A 88 5.94 -2.21 -10.63
CA VAL A 88 7.17 -2.80 -10.06
C VAL A 88 7.41 -4.19 -10.65
N ILE A 89 6.40 -5.05 -10.73
CA ILE A 89 6.54 -6.39 -11.35
C ILE A 89 6.97 -6.28 -12.83
N ASP A 90 6.43 -5.30 -13.55
CA ASP A 90 6.66 -5.15 -15.00
C ASP A 90 8.02 -4.53 -15.33
N PHE A 91 8.50 -3.61 -14.50
CA PHE A 91 9.65 -2.76 -14.83
C PHE A 91 10.85 -2.95 -13.90
N ASP A 92 10.69 -3.40 -12.65
CA ASP A 92 11.81 -3.66 -11.76
C ASP A 92 12.44 -5.03 -12.13
N PRO A 93 13.72 -5.07 -12.54
CA PRO A 93 14.40 -6.31 -12.91
C PRO A 93 14.41 -7.36 -11.79
N ALA A 94 14.26 -6.95 -10.53
CA ALA A 94 14.19 -7.87 -9.40
C ALA A 94 12.96 -8.80 -9.44
N PHE A 95 11.88 -8.38 -10.12
CA PHE A 95 10.62 -9.12 -10.19
C PHE A 95 10.33 -9.66 -11.59
N ARG A 96 10.82 -8.99 -12.63
CA ARG A 96 10.48 -9.30 -14.04
C ARG A 96 10.88 -10.71 -14.52
N SER A 97 11.83 -11.38 -13.88
CA SER A 97 12.49 -12.59 -14.42
C SER A 97 11.87 -13.94 -13.99
N ARG A 98 10.61 -13.96 -13.55
CA ARG A 98 9.95 -15.18 -13.07
C ARG A 98 9.06 -15.85 -14.11
#